data_AF-A0A094WBD9-F1
#
_entry.id   AF-A0A094WBD9-F1
#
_cell.length_a   1.000
_cell.length_b   1.000
_cell.length_c   1.000
_cell.angle_alpha   90.00
_cell.angle_beta   90.00
_cell.angle_gamma   90.00
#
_symmetry.space_group_name_H-M   'P 1'
#
loop_
_entity.id
_entity.type
_entity.pdbx_description
1 polymer ?
#
loop_
_entity_poly.entity_id
_entity_poly.type
_entity_poly.pdbx_seq_one_letter_code
_entity_poly.pdbx_strand_id
1 'polypeptide(L)'
;MSMSRHNAYADAMQNLANSIKNTIHNLYKNAQTEDGVIGGNRPEVERAIDDGTVQIAMAGATGATIEKYWWREYWVQPEPNAEIQYFYSVDALVSMSQANYARTIDQTLHGLDQTVHDENARKVIKEMNRLWVDKQNSH
;
A
#
# COMPACT_ATOMS: atom_id res chain seq x y z
N MET A 1 -2.51 -9.92 -23.63
CA MET A 1 -1.93 -10.45 -22.39
C MET A 1 -2.74 -11.69 -21.99
N SER A 2 -2.13 -12.82 -21.60
CA SER A 2 -2.91 -13.99 -21.15
C SER A 2 -3.58 -13.69 -19.80
N MET A 3 -4.72 -14.32 -19.51
CA MET A 3 -5.49 -14.07 -18.29
C MET A 3 -4.65 -14.29 -17.02
N SER A 4 -3.76 -15.29 -17.02
CA SER A 4 -2.82 -15.56 -15.91
C SER A 4 -1.80 -14.44 -15.71
N ARG A 5 -1.27 -13.82 -16.78
CA ARG A 5 -0.34 -12.69 -16.66
C ARG A 5 -1.04 -11.41 -16.20
N HIS A 6 -2.30 -11.23 -16.56
CA HIS A 6 -3.11 -10.12 -16.09
C HIS A 6 -3.37 -10.22 -14.59
N ASN A 7 -3.78 -11.40 -14.11
CA ASN A 7 -3.99 -11.64 -12.68
C ASN A 7 -2.67 -11.46 -11.89
N ALA A 8 -1.57 -12.04 -12.36
CA ALA A 8 -0.26 -11.88 -11.72
C ALA A 8 0.17 -10.40 -11.60
N TYR A 9 -0.12 -9.60 -12.63
CA TYR A 9 0.13 -8.16 -12.59
C TYR A 9 -0.77 -7.45 -11.57
N ALA A 10 -2.08 -7.76 -11.55
CA ALA A 10 -3.00 -7.19 -10.58
C ALA A 10 -2.58 -7.51 -9.13
N ASP A 11 -2.17 -8.74 -8.86
CA ASP A 11 -1.66 -9.16 -7.55
C ASP A 11 -0.38 -8.42 -7.16
N ALA A 12 0.55 -8.26 -8.11
CA ALA A 12 1.79 -7.51 -7.88
C ALA A 12 1.52 -6.02 -7.61
N MET A 13 0.57 -5.41 -8.32
CA MET A 13 0.12 -4.04 -8.08
C MET A 13 -0.57 -3.90 -6.71
N GLN A 14 -1.38 -4.87 -6.31
CA GLN A 14 -1.99 -4.91 -4.98
C GLN A 14 -0.93 -4.98 -3.88
N ASN A 15 0.12 -5.78 -4.07
CA ASN A 15 1.24 -5.86 -3.12
C ASN A 15 1.98 -4.53 -2.99
N LEU A 16 2.18 -3.81 -4.10
CA LEU A 16 2.76 -2.47 -4.09
C LEU A 16 1.86 -1.46 -3.35
N ALA A 17 0.55 -1.49 -3.61
CA ALA A 17 -0.42 -0.66 -2.90
C ALA A 17 -0.45 -0.97 -1.39
N ASN A 18 -0.34 -2.25 -1.01
CA ASN A 18 -0.23 -2.66 0.39
C ASN A 18 1.06 -2.14 1.04
N SER A 19 2.18 -2.10 0.30
CA SER A 19 3.43 -1.49 0.80
C SER A 19 3.27 0.01 1.07
N ILE A 20 2.61 0.74 0.16
CA ILE A 20 2.25 2.15 0.37
C ILE A 20 1.34 2.30 1.59
N LYS A 21 0.31 1.44 1.70
CA LYS A 21 -0.60 1.41 2.86
C LYS A 21 0.15 1.25 4.17
N ASN A 22 1.09 0.31 4.23
CA ASN A 22 1.89 0.09 5.44
C ASN A 22 2.74 1.31 5.80
N THR A 23 3.29 2.03 4.83
CA THR A 23 4.02 3.27 5.10
C THR A 23 3.11 4.36 5.67
N ILE A 24 1.93 4.58 5.08
CA ILE A 24 0.95 5.53 5.61
C ILE A 24 0.49 5.12 7.01
N HIS A 25 0.21 3.84 7.23
CA HIS A 25 -0.20 3.32 8.54
C HIS A 25 0.90 3.49 9.61
N ASN A 26 2.17 3.34 9.23
CA ASN A 26 3.29 3.62 10.14
C ASN A 26 3.41 5.13 10.45
N LEU A 27 3.22 6.01 9.46
CA LEU A 27 3.15 7.45 9.70
C LEU A 27 2.02 7.80 10.67
N TYR A 28 0.85 7.18 10.50
CA TYR A 28 -0.29 7.33 11.39
C TYR A 28 0.04 6.90 12.82
N LYS A 29 0.58 5.69 13.01
CA LYS A 29 0.99 5.20 14.33
C LYS A 29 1.98 6.12 15.03
N ASN A 30 2.95 6.65 14.29
CA ASN A 30 3.92 7.60 14.85
C ASN A 30 3.26 8.94 15.20
N ALA A 31 2.44 9.49 14.29
CA ALA A 31 1.74 10.76 14.50
C ALA A 31 0.80 10.75 15.71
N GLN A 32 0.20 9.60 16.04
CA GLN A 32 -0.63 9.43 17.23
C GLN A 32 0.14 9.48 18.55
N THR A 33 1.43 9.14 18.52
CA THR A 33 2.28 9.13 19.71
C THR A 33 2.92 10.49 20.01
N GLU A 34 2.77 11.45 19.10
CA GLU A 34 3.29 12.81 19.27
C GLU A 34 2.42 13.64 20.24
N ASP A 35 3.08 14.44 21.07
CA ASP A 35 2.43 15.29 22.07
C ASP A 35 1.49 16.31 21.40
N GLY A 36 0.19 16.26 21.75
CA GLY A 36 -0.82 17.22 21.28
C GLY A 36 -1.85 16.67 20.27
N VAL A 37 -1.69 15.42 19.80
CA VAL A 37 -2.62 14.78 18.87
C VAL A 37 -3.72 14.00 19.62
N ILE A 38 -4.58 14.73 20.35
CA ILE A 38 -5.66 14.14 21.16
C ILE A 38 -6.78 13.59 20.26
N GLY A 39 -7.18 12.33 20.47
CA GLY A 39 -8.30 11.71 19.77
C GLY A 39 -7.97 11.10 18.40
N GLY A 40 -6.67 11.04 18.04
CA GLY A 40 -6.21 10.38 16.82
C GLY A 40 -6.44 8.86 16.81
N ASN A 41 -6.60 8.23 17.99
CA ASN A 41 -6.72 6.77 18.18
C ASN A 41 -8.15 6.24 18.01
N ARG A 42 -9.00 7.04 17.35
CA ARG A 42 -10.39 6.69 17.11
C ARG A 42 -10.48 5.71 15.94
N PRO A 43 -11.23 4.59 16.07
CA PRO A 43 -11.40 3.62 14.99
C PRO A 43 -11.92 4.22 13.68
N GLU A 44 -12.71 5.29 13.74
CA GLU A 44 -13.24 5.98 12.56
C GLU A 44 -12.14 6.71 11.77
N VAL A 45 -11.13 7.25 12.47
CA VAL A 45 -9.99 7.94 11.87
C VAL A 45 -9.05 6.93 11.23
N GLU A 46 -8.77 5.83 11.91
CA GLU A 46 -7.99 4.71 11.37
C GLU A 46 -8.63 4.17 10.10
N ARG A 47 -9.95 3.91 10.14
CA ARG A 47 -10.70 3.40 8.98
C ARG A 47 -10.69 4.38 7.82
N ALA A 48 -10.89 5.68 8.07
CA ALA A 48 -10.85 6.69 7.01
C ALA A 48 -9.47 6.79 6.34
N ILE A 49 -8.39 6.68 7.13
CA ILE A 49 -7.02 6.65 6.62
C ILE A 49 -6.78 5.39 5.79
N ASP A 50 -7.17 4.23 6.31
CA ASP A 50 -7.00 2.94 5.63
C ASP A 50 -7.78 2.87 4.31
N ASP A 51 -9.05 3.26 4.31
CA ASP A 51 -9.94 3.23 3.13
C ASP A 51 -9.47 4.23 2.06
N GLY A 52 -9.13 5.46 2.47
CA GLY A 52 -8.60 6.49 1.57
C GLY A 52 -7.25 6.09 0.97
N THR A 53 -6.40 5.41 1.75
CA THR A 53 -5.09 4.97 1.29
C THR A 53 -5.17 3.92 0.20
N VAL A 54 -6.05 2.91 0.33
CA VAL A 54 -6.18 1.87 -0.69
C VAL A 54 -6.69 2.46 -2.00
N GLN A 55 -7.71 3.32 -1.95
CA GLN A 55 -8.28 3.94 -3.15
C GLN A 55 -7.26 4.84 -3.87
N ILE A 56 -6.53 5.67 -3.13
CA ILE A 56 -5.55 6.60 -3.72
C ILE A 56 -4.28 5.88 -4.15
N ALA A 57 -3.79 4.88 -3.40
CA ALA A 57 -2.59 4.12 -3.75
C ALA A 57 -2.80 3.29 -5.03
N MET A 58 -3.97 2.68 -5.20
CA MET A 58 -4.30 1.95 -6.44
C MET A 58 -4.42 2.88 -7.65
N ALA A 59 -5.00 4.07 -7.47
CA ALA A 59 -5.09 5.08 -8.52
C ALA A 59 -3.74 5.80 -8.81
N GLY A 60 -2.88 5.92 -7.79
CA GLY A 60 -1.62 6.65 -7.82
C GLY A 60 -0.41 5.82 -8.23
N ALA A 61 -0.53 4.49 -8.28
CA ALA A 61 0.52 3.60 -8.78
C ALA A 61 0.72 3.66 -10.32
N THR A 62 0.32 4.77 -10.95
CA THR A 62 0.42 5.06 -12.41
C THR A 62 1.85 5.13 -12.94
N GLY A 63 2.86 4.94 -12.09
CA GLY A 63 4.27 4.86 -12.46
C GLY A 63 4.94 3.51 -12.15
N ALA A 64 4.16 2.47 -11.83
CA ALA A 64 4.69 1.13 -11.64
C ALA A 64 4.97 0.45 -13.00
N THR A 65 6.11 -0.21 -13.12
CA THR A 65 6.53 -0.94 -14.32
C THR A 65 6.66 -2.41 -14.03
N ILE A 66 6.28 -3.25 -15.00
CA ILE A 66 6.55 -4.69 -14.91
C ILE A 66 8.01 -4.92 -15.29
N GLU A 67 8.76 -5.49 -14.37
CA GLU A 67 10.15 -5.88 -14.59
C GLU A 67 10.24 -7.26 -15.24
N LYS A 68 9.48 -8.22 -14.69
CA LYS A 68 9.60 -9.62 -15.09
C LYS A 68 8.34 -10.41 -14.76
N TYR A 69 8.04 -11.38 -15.63
CA TYR A 69 7.14 -12.50 -15.30
C TYR A 69 7.97 -13.78 -15.14
N TRP A 70 7.53 -14.67 -14.26
CA TRP A 70 8.04 -16.04 -14.23
C TRP A 70 6.91 -17.03 -13.96
N TRP A 71 7.17 -18.28 -14.35
CA TRP A 71 6.28 -19.39 -14.14
C TRP A 71 6.87 -20.26 -13.05
N ARG A 72 6.02 -20.72 -12.14
CA ARG A 72 6.39 -21.69 -11.13
C ARG A 72 5.51 -22.92 -11.33
N GLU A 73 6.16 -24.04 -11.58
CA GLU A 73 5.53 -25.34 -11.49
C GLU A 73 5.52 -25.78 -10.03
N TYR A 74 4.38 -26.29 -9.57
CA TYR A 74 4.26 -26.88 -8.24
C TYR A 74 3.31 -28.06 -8.29
N TRP A 75 3.45 -28.95 -7.32
CA TRP A 75 2.59 -30.12 -7.20
C TRP A 75 1.84 -30.09 -5.87
N VAL A 76 0.66 -30.69 -5.86
CA VAL A 76 -0.16 -30.87 -4.66
C VAL A 76 -0.54 -32.34 -4.57
N GLN A 77 -0.35 -32.91 -3.37
CA GLN A 77 -0.90 -34.21 -3.00
C GLN A 77 -1.85 -33.98 -1.83
N PRO A 78 -3.17 -33.97 -2.05
CA PRO A 78 -4.14 -33.55 -1.04
C PRO A 78 -4.20 -34.50 0.17
N GLU A 79 -3.91 -35.78 -0.04
CA GLU A 79 -3.92 -36.81 1.01
C GLU A 79 -2.79 -37.82 0.79
N PRO A 80 -2.29 -38.49 1.85
CA PRO A 80 -1.30 -39.55 1.71
C PRO A 80 -1.77 -40.63 0.73
N ASN A 81 -1.01 -40.84 -0.34
CA ASN A 81 -1.27 -41.79 -1.45
C ASN A 81 -2.24 -41.32 -2.55
N ALA A 82 -2.75 -40.08 -2.51
CA ALA A 82 -3.47 -39.51 -3.65
C ALA A 82 -2.53 -39.30 -4.85
N GLU A 83 -3.08 -39.26 -6.06
CA GLU A 83 -2.32 -38.91 -7.27
C GLU A 83 -1.75 -37.49 -7.16
N ILE A 84 -0.49 -37.31 -7.56
CA ILE A 84 0.17 -36.00 -7.57
C ILE A 84 -0.41 -35.16 -8.71
N GLN A 85 -0.96 -34.00 -8.37
CA GLN A 85 -1.49 -33.06 -9.35
C GLN A 85 -0.47 -31.94 -9.57
N TYR A 86 -0.10 -31.70 -10.84
CA TYR A 86 0.84 -30.66 -11.24
C TYR A 86 0.10 -29.40 -11.70
N PHE A 87 0.58 -28.24 -11.26
CA PHE A 87 0.00 -26.93 -11.53
C PHE A 87 1.08 -25.93 -11.95
N TYR A 88 0.65 -24.88 -12.66
CA TYR A 88 1.50 -23.76 -13.02
C TYR A 88 0.89 -22.47 -12.47
N SER A 89 1.67 -21.70 -11.71
CA SER A 89 1.37 -20.31 -11.39
C SER A 89 2.22 -19.36 -12.25
N VAL A 90 1.69 -18.17 -12.48
CA VAL A 90 2.42 -17.05 -13.09
C VAL A 90 2.53 -15.97 -12.03
N ASP A 91 3.74 -15.50 -11.80
CA ASP A 91 4.02 -14.39 -10.90
C ASP A 91 4.58 -13.21 -11.70
N ALA A 92 4.43 -12.00 -11.15
CA ALA A 92 4.95 -10.77 -11.73
C ALA A 92 5.77 -9.99 -10.70
N LEU A 93 6.91 -9.46 -11.13
CA LEU A 93 7.67 -8.46 -10.39
C LEU A 93 7.35 -7.10 -11.00
N VAL A 94 6.87 -6.20 -10.15
CA VAL A 94 6.67 -4.79 -10.49
C VAL A 94 7.64 -3.94 -9.68
N SER A 95 8.09 -2.84 -10.28
CA SER A 95 8.93 -1.84 -9.63
C SER A 95 8.28 -0.46 -9.75
N MET A 96 8.71 0.46 -8.90
CA MET A 96 8.33 1.87 -8.97
C MET A 96 9.55 2.70 -8.58
N SER A 97 9.79 3.80 -9.28
CA SER A 97 10.87 4.72 -8.92
C SER A 97 10.63 5.35 -7.55
N GLN A 98 11.68 5.69 -6.81
CA GLN A 98 11.56 6.36 -5.51
C GLN A 98 10.76 7.67 -5.61
N ALA A 99 10.96 8.44 -6.70
CA ALA A 99 10.23 9.68 -6.93
C ALA A 99 8.72 9.45 -7.15
N ASN A 100 8.34 8.38 -7.88
CA ASN A 100 6.93 8.03 -8.05
C ASN A 100 6.34 7.52 -6.73
N TYR A 101 7.07 6.69 -5.99
CA TYR A 101 6.65 6.21 -4.67
C TYR A 101 6.40 7.38 -3.71
N ALA A 102 7.34 8.32 -3.62
CA ALA A 102 7.21 9.50 -2.77
C ALA A 102 6.00 10.36 -3.19
N ARG A 103 5.83 10.59 -4.50
CA ARG A 103 4.67 11.31 -5.03
C ARG A 103 3.35 10.61 -4.69
N THR A 104 3.29 9.28 -4.74
CA THR A 104 2.07 8.54 -4.37
C THR A 104 1.75 8.71 -2.87
N ILE A 105 2.76 8.72 -2.01
CA ILE A 105 2.58 9.03 -0.57
C ILE A 105 2.06 10.46 -0.39
N ASP A 106 2.67 11.45 -1.05
CA ASP A 106 2.24 12.85 -0.97
C ASP A 106 0.78 13.03 -1.44
N GLN A 107 0.42 12.42 -2.57
CA GLN A 107 -0.94 12.44 -3.10
C GLN A 107 -1.93 11.78 -2.15
N THR A 108 -1.52 10.68 -1.50
CA THR A 108 -2.36 9.98 -0.52
C THR A 108 -2.62 10.86 0.69
N LEU A 109 -1.57 11.44 1.28
CA LEU A 109 -1.70 12.33 2.44
C LEU A 109 -2.52 13.59 2.11
N HIS A 110 -2.35 14.16 0.91
CA HIS A 110 -3.13 15.31 0.46
C HIS A 110 -4.62 14.95 0.24
N GLY A 111 -4.90 13.80 -0.39
CA GLY A 111 -6.27 13.31 -0.57
C GLY A 111 -6.96 13.00 0.77
N LEU A 112 -6.22 12.50 1.76
CA LEU A 112 -6.73 12.31 3.11
C LEU A 112 -7.10 13.65 3.79
N ASP A 113 -6.26 14.69 3.70
CA ASP A 113 -6.61 16.01 4.28
C ASP A 113 -7.84 16.65 3.61
N GLN A 114 -8.06 16.39 2.32
CA GLN A 114 -9.25 16.87 1.60
C GLN A 114 -10.53 16.08 1.96
N THR A 115 -10.40 14.78 2.23
CA THR A 115 -11.55 13.88 2.44
C THR A 115 -12.00 13.84 3.90
N VAL A 116 -11.07 13.95 4.83
CA VAL A 116 -11.34 13.81 6.26
C VAL A 116 -11.72 15.16 6.89
N HIS A 117 -12.95 15.24 7.38
CA HIS A 117 -13.51 16.49 7.93
C HIS A 117 -13.36 16.63 9.45
N ASP A 118 -13.04 15.55 10.18
CA ASP A 118 -12.83 15.58 11.64
C ASP A 118 -11.56 16.36 12.01
N GLU A 119 -11.68 17.32 12.93
CA GLU A 119 -10.58 18.22 13.30
C GLU A 119 -9.39 17.48 13.94
N ASN A 120 -9.65 16.46 14.76
CA ASN A 120 -8.58 15.68 15.40
C ASN A 120 -7.87 14.80 14.38
N ALA A 121 -8.62 14.20 13.46
CA ALA A 121 -8.05 13.44 12.35
C ALA A 121 -7.17 14.32 11.46
N ARG A 122 -7.58 15.56 11.18
CA ARG A 122 -6.76 16.52 10.43
C ARG A 122 -5.48 16.92 11.16
N LYS A 123 -5.48 16.98 12.50
CA LYS A 123 -4.24 17.17 13.28
C LYS A 123 -3.29 15.99 13.09
N VAL A 124 -3.80 14.75 13.15
CA VAL A 124 -3.01 13.54 12.87
C VAL A 124 -2.43 13.59 11.45
N ILE A 125 -3.26 13.92 10.44
CA ILE A 125 -2.82 13.97 9.04
C ILE A 125 -1.74 15.05 8.82
N LYS A 126 -1.85 16.22 9.48
CA LYS A 126 -0.79 17.24 9.44
C LYS A 126 0.52 16.72 10.02
N GLU A 127 0.44 15.99 11.12
CA GLU A 127 1.61 15.41 11.76
C GLU A 127 2.24 14.30 10.91
N MET A 128 1.42 13.45 10.27
CA MET A 128 1.87 12.48 9.27
C MET A 128 2.62 13.15 8.11
N ASN A 129 2.11 14.29 7.61
CA ASN A 129 2.79 15.08 6.58
C ASN A 129 4.14 15.63 7.06
N ARG A 130 4.21 16.16 8.30
CA ARG A 130 5.47 16.64 8.89
C ARG A 130 6.51 15.53 8.98
N LEU A 131 6.13 14.40 9.58
CA LEU A 131 7.00 13.22 9.73
C LEU A 131 7.50 12.69 8.38
N TRP A 132 6.64 12.75 7.35
CA TRP A 132 7.02 12.36 6.01
C TRP A 132 8.07 13.31 5.40
N VAL A 133 7.86 14.62 5.48
CA VAL A 133 8.81 15.63 4.99
C VAL A 133 10.15 15.52 5.72
N ASP A 134 10.13 15.36 7.05
CA ASP A 134 11.35 15.20 7.85
C ASP A 134 12.12 13.94 7.42
N LYS A 135 11.43 12.83 7.14
CA LYS A 135 12.05 11.61 6.61
C LYS A 135 12.69 11.81 5.24
N GLN A 136 12.07 12.59 4.35
CA GLN A 136 12.65 12.90 3.04
C GLN A 136 13.91 13.78 3.16
N ASN A 137 13.96 14.68 4.13
CA ASN A 137 15.07 15.61 4.35
C ASN A 137 16.22 15.04 5.20
N SER A 138 16.02 13.90 5.86
CA SER A 138 17.02 13.25 6.72
C SER A 138 18.00 12.33 5.96
N HIS A 139 18.02 12.43 4.63
CA HIS A 139 18.84 11.61 3.73
C HIS A 139 19.85 12.45 2.95
#